data_AF-A0A662Y5H7-F1
#
_entry.id   AF-A0A662Y5H7-F1
#
_cell.length_a   1.000
_cell.length_b   1.000
_cell.length_c   1.000
_cell.angle_alpha   90.00
_cell.angle_beta   90.00
_cell.angle_gamma   90.00
#
_symmetry.space_group_name_H-M   'P 1'
#
loop_
_entity.id
_entity.type
_entity.pdbx_description
1 polymer ?
#
loop_
_entity_poly.entity_id
_entity_poly.type
_entity_poly.pdbx_seq_one_letter_code
_entity_poly.pdbx_strand_id
1 'polypeptide(L)'
;MAEPSLLERVLSREDTMKLFRDFVYTTHYQSLLDTWIECELFRRSCIARENGLTNSAGLASRRTSQDEWDHLKAIIRAIQLLNLVHADELNQLRQSYQTEQSNRRLSMALNNDAHEEYPRMDLIVPVQRKLFKAIEVGPFQQFLLQNGYRLLLERTIGCIA
;
A
#
# COMPACT_ATOMS: atom_id res chain seq x y z
N MET A 1 11.00 -6.43 -20.06
CA MET A 1 10.17 -5.73 -19.06
C MET A 1 8.75 -5.73 -19.62
N ALA A 2 7.77 -6.22 -18.85
CA ALA A 2 6.37 -6.18 -19.28
C ALA A 2 5.87 -4.73 -19.25
N GLU A 3 4.99 -4.37 -20.17
CA GLU A 3 4.37 -3.06 -20.20
C GLU A 3 3.45 -2.88 -18.97
N PRO A 4 3.53 -1.74 -18.25
CA PRO A 4 2.69 -1.54 -17.07
C PRO A 4 1.22 -1.46 -17.48
N SER A 5 0.37 -2.14 -16.71
CA SER A 5 -1.08 -2.12 -16.84
C SER A 5 -1.63 -0.69 -16.81
N LEU A 6 -2.82 -0.49 -17.37
CA LEU A 6 -3.46 0.83 -17.34
C LEU A 6 -3.69 1.29 -15.89
N LEU A 7 -4.04 0.38 -14.99
CA LEU A 7 -4.21 0.70 -13.57
C LEU A 7 -2.89 1.17 -12.95
N GLU A 8 -1.76 0.50 -13.20
CA GLU A 8 -0.44 0.97 -12.74
C GLU A 8 -0.12 2.37 -13.24
N ARG A 9 -0.45 2.69 -14.50
CA ARG A 9 -0.26 4.04 -15.05
C ARG A 9 -1.15 5.06 -14.37
N VAL A 10 -2.42 4.72 -14.13
CA VAL A 10 -3.37 5.60 -13.46
C VAL A 10 -2.95 5.88 -12.02
N LEU A 11 -2.48 4.87 -11.29
CA LEU A 11 -2.06 5.01 -9.88
C LEU A 11 -0.66 5.63 -9.71
N SER A 12 0.17 5.65 -10.75
CA SER A 12 1.52 6.22 -10.69
C SER A 12 1.56 7.73 -10.93
N ARG A 13 0.52 8.33 -11.50
CA ARG A 13 0.41 9.78 -11.69
C ARG A 13 -0.67 10.38 -10.80
N GLU A 14 -0.35 11.48 -10.13
CA GLU A 14 -1.21 12.13 -9.14
C GLU A 14 -2.54 12.60 -9.75
N ASP A 15 -2.52 13.17 -10.95
CA ASP A 15 -3.69 13.70 -11.65
C ASP A 15 -4.70 12.60 -12.01
N THR A 16 -4.24 11.49 -12.59
CA THR A 16 -5.09 10.34 -12.94
C THR A 16 -5.50 9.54 -11.72
N MET A 17 -4.63 9.42 -10.72
CA MET A 17 -4.97 8.78 -9.44
C MET A 17 -6.08 9.53 -8.74
N LYS A 18 -6.06 10.87 -8.75
CA LYS A 18 -7.12 11.68 -8.17
C LYS A 18 -8.46 11.41 -8.84
N LEU A 19 -8.53 11.39 -10.18
CA LEU A 19 -9.77 11.07 -10.90
C LEU A 19 -10.34 9.71 -10.52
N PHE A 20 -9.48 8.69 -10.45
CA PHE A 20 -9.90 7.35 -10.06
C PHE A 20 -10.33 7.30 -8.58
N ARG A 21 -9.61 7.97 -7.68
CA ARG A 21 -9.97 8.06 -6.26
C ARG A 21 -11.31 8.76 -6.06
N ASP A 22 -11.52 9.90 -6.71
CA ASP A 22 -12.77 10.65 -6.62
C ASP A 22 -13.96 9.78 -7.05
N PHE A 23 -13.80 9.00 -8.13
CA PHE A 23 -14.78 7.99 -8.52
C PHE A 23 -14.99 6.92 -7.43
N VAL A 24 -13.93 6.27 -6.94
CA VAL A 24 -14.04 5.21 -5.94
C VAL A 24 -14.74 5.71 -4.67
N TYR A 25 -14.55 6.96 -4.29
CA TYR A 25 -15.18 7.58 -3.13
C TYR A 25 -16.69 7.78 -3.29
N THR A 26 -17.23 7.65 -4.49
CA THR A 26 -18.69 7.58 -4.73
C THR A 26 -19.24 6.14 -4.66
N THR A 27 -18.39 5.15 -4.44
CA THR A 27 -18.74 3.71 -4.45
C THR A 27 -18.47 3.06 -3.08
N HIS A 28 -18.82 1.77 -2.96
CA HIS A 28 -18.53 0.96 -1.78
C HIS A 28 -17.09 0.42 -1.73
N TYR A 29 -16.22 0.76 -2.69
CA TYR A 29 -14.84 0.27 -2.77
C TYR A 29 -13.81 1.16 -2.05
N GLN A 30 -14.25 2.18 -1.30
CA GLN A 30 -13.37 3.09 -0.55
C GLN A 30 -12.34 2.35 0.29
N SER A 31 -12.79 1.45 1.18
CA SER A 31 -11.92 0.70 2.08
C SER A 31 -10.90 -0.16 1.33
N LEU A 32 -11.25 -0.68 0.16
CA LEU A 32 -10.34 -1.47 -0.68
C LEU A 32 -9.21 -0.60 -1.23
N LEU A 33 -9.54 0.55 -1.81
CA LEU A 33 -8.55 1.48 -2.35
C LEU A 33 -7.66 2.05 -1.23
N ASP A 34 -8.26 2.50 -0.13
CA ASP A 34 -7.53 3.07 1.01
C ASP A 34 -6.55 2.04 1.61
N THR A 35 -6.98 0.78 1.78
CA THR A 35 -6.10 -0.29 2.27
C THR A 35 -4.93 -0.54 1.32
N TRP A 36 -5.15 -0.52 0.00
CA TRP A 36 -4.06 -0.66 -0.96
C TRP A 36 -3.09 0.54 -0.94
N ILE A 37 -3.61 1.76 -0.79
CA ILE A 37 -2.79 2.97 -0.65
C ILE A 37 -1.91 2.86 0.61
N GLU A 38 -2.46 2.42 1.74
CA GLU A 38 -1.68 2.23 2.97
C GLU A 38 -0.57 1.17 2.79
N CYS A 39 -0.83 0.08 2.07
CA CYS A 39 0.21 -0.88 1.67
C CYS A 39 1.32 -0.22 0.83
N GLU A 40 0.96 0.64 -0.15
CA GLU A 40 1.94 1.37 -0.96
C GLU A 40 2.75 2.37 -0.14
N LEU A 41 2.12 3.08 0.80
CA LEU A 41 2.81 4.01 1.69
C LEU A 41 3.81 3.28 2.57
N PHE A 42 3.43 2.14 3.14
CA PHE A 42 4.33 1.29 3.91
C PHE A 42 5.51 0.81 3.05
N ARG A 43 5.23 0.31 1.84
CA ARG A 43 6.27 -0.14 0.89
C ARG A 43 7.27 0.98 0.56
N ARG A 44 6.77 2.19 0.27
CA ARG A 44 7.61 3.37 -0.01
C ARG A 44 8.42 3.78 1.22
N SER A 45 7.86 3.68 2.42
CA SER A 45 8.58 3.92 3.68
C SER A 45 9.74 2.94 3.86
N CYS A 46 9.52 1.65 3.61
CA CYS A 46 10.59 0.64 3.63
C CYS A 46 11.73 0.97 2.65
N ILE A 47 11.39 1.27 1.39
CA ILE A 47 12.39 1.62 0.35
C ILE A 47 13.17 2.89 0.72
N ALA A 48 12.47 3.91 1.23
CA ALA A 48 13.12 5.15 1.65
C ALA A 48 14.13 4.91 2.78
N ARG A 49 13.81 4.01 3.73
CA ARG A 49 14.74 3.60 4.80
C ARG A 49 15.93 2.82 4.26
N GLU A 50 15.68 1.81 3.41
CA GLU A 50 16.74 0.98 2.80
C GLU A 50 17.73 1.84 1.99
N ASN A 51 17.24 2.89 1.33
CA ASN A 51 18.06 3.80 0.54
C ASN A 51 18.67 4.98 1.36
N GLY A 52 18.47 5.03 2.68
CA GLY A 52 18.97 6.11 3.53
C GLY A 52 18.36 7.50 3.24
N LEU A 53 17.22 7.55 2.54
CA LEU A 53 16.56 8.78 2.09
C LEU A 53 15.73 9.47 3.19
N THR A 54 15.64 8.87 4.38
CA THR A 54 14.89 9.39 5.53
C THR A 54 15.47 10.66 6.15
N ASN A 55 16.66 11.09 5.74
CA ASN A 55 17.36 12.26 6.28
C ASN A 55 17.41 13.47 5.32
N SER A 56 17.01 13.33 4.06
CA SER A 56 17.37 14.30 3.00
C SER A 56 16.27 15.30 2.61
N ALA A 57 15.01 15.04 2.96
CA ALA A 57 13.87 15.88 2.57
C ALA A 57 12.97 16.13 3.78
N GLY A 58 13.14 17.29 4.43
CA GLY A 58 12.52 17.68 5.70
C GLY A 58 11.00 17.89 5.67
N LEU A 59 10.21 16.94 5.15
CA LEU A 59 8.74 17.02 5.16
C LEU A 59 7.99 15.69 5.41
N ALA A 60 8.67 14.54 5.48
CA ALA A 60 8.03 13.31 5.95
C ALA A 60 8.37 13.12 7.43
N SER A 61 7.36 13.25 8.31
CA SER A 61 7.45 12.91 9.74
C SER A 61 8.33 11.67 9.93
N ARG A 62 9.42 11.78 10.70
CA ARG A 62 10.27 10.64 11.09
C ARG A 62 9.40 9.66 11.89
N ARG A 63 8.75 8.72 11.19
CA ARG A 63 8.07 7.59 11.83
C ARG A 63 9.13 6.75 12.52
N THR A 64 8.96 6.56 13.81
CA THR A 64 9.82 5.67 14.60
C THR A 64 9.61 4.22 14.13
N SER A 65 10.52 3.32 14.51
CA SER A 65 10.30 1.88 14.31
C SER A 65 8.94 1.44 14.85
N GLN A 66 8.54 1.96 16.02
CA GLN A 66 7.27 1.64 16.64
C GLN A 66 6.07 2.09 15.78
N ASP A 67 6.11 3.30 15.23
CA ASP A 67 5.06 3.81 14.34
C ASP A 67 4.90 2.92 13.09
N GLU A 68 6.01 2.40 12.55
CA GLU A 68 5.98 1.50 11.39
C GLU A 68 5.38 0.12 11.74
N TRP A 69 5.66 -0.39 12.94
CA TRP A 69 5.03 -1.62 13.46
C TRP A 69 3.53 -1.45 13.70
N ASP A 70 3.12 -0.30 14.21
CA ASP A 70 1.71 0.03 14.43
C ASP A 70 0.98 0.29 13.10
N HIS A 71 1.65 0.89 12.12
CA HIS A 71 1.14 1.05 10.75
C HIS A 71 0.90 -0.32 10.09
N LEU A 72 1.87 -1.23 10.17
CA LEU A 72 1.70 -2.60 9.66
C LEU A 72 0.53 -3.33 10.35
N LYS A 73 0.39 -3.18 11.68
CA LYS A 73 -0.72 -3.75 12.43
C LYS A 73 -2.08 -3.19 11.97
N ALA A 74 -2.15 -1.90 11.67
CA ALA A 74 -3.35 -1.27 11.14
C ALA A 74 -3.69 -1.78 9.73
N ILE A 75 -2.69 -1.93 8.85
CA ILE A 75 -2.85 -2.54 7.52
C ILE A 75 -3.42 -3.96 7.63
N ILE A 76 -2.85 -4.80 8.50
CA ILE A 76 -3.33 -6.18 8.71
C ILE A 76 -4.79 -6.18 9.17
N ARG A 77 -5.19 -5.28 10.08
CA ARG A 77 -6.58 -5.15 10.52
C ARG A 77 -7.51 -4.70 9.39
N ALA A 78 -7.08 -3.73 8.58
CA ALA A 78 -7.88 -3.27 7.43
C ALA A 78 -8.10 -4.41 6.42
N ILE A 79 -7.06 -5.20 6.12
CA ILE A 79 -7.15 -6.40 5.27
C ILE A 79 -8.16 -7.41 5.83
N GLN A 80 -8.18 -7.63 7.15
CA GLN A 80 -9.15 -8.52 7.79
C GLN A 80 -10.59 -8.07 7.54
N LEU A 81 -10.85 -6.77 7.65
CA LEU A 81 -12.19 -6.21 7.49
C LEU A 81 -12.69 -6.27 6.05
N LEU A 82 -11.80 -6.30 5.06
CA LEU A 82 -12.16 -6.38 3.65
C LEU A 82 -12.74 -7.74 3.24
N ASN A 83 -12.50 -8.81 4.01
CA ASN A 83 -12.92 -10.18 3.69
C ASN A 83 -12.56 -10.65 2.25
N LEU A 84 -11.52 -10.05 1.65
CA LEU A 84 -11.05 -10.34 0.28
C LEU A 84 -9.96 -11.41 0.23
N VAL A 85 -9.32 -11.69 1.36
CA VAL A 85 -8.19 -12.62 1.48
C VAL A 85 -8.68 -13.90 2.16
N HIS A 86 -8.24 -15.07 1.69
CA HIS A 86 -8.63 -16.33 2.31
C HIS A 86 -8.14 -16.39 3.76
N ALA A 87 -8.91 -17.06 4.62
CA ALA A 87 -8.61 -17.16 6.05
C ALA A 87 -7.18 -17.68 6.31
N ASP A 88 -6.72 -18.66 5.54
CA ASP A 88 -5.39 -19.25 5.67
C ASP A 88 -4.26 -18.26 5.36
N GLU A 89 -4.42 -17.45 4.31
CA GLU A 89 -3.42 -16.45 3.93
C GLU A 89 -3.37 -15.30 4.93
N LEU A 90 -4.53 -14.91 5.45
CA LEU A 90 -4.63 -13.95 6.54
C LEU A 90 -4.04 -14.50 7.84
N ASN A 91 -4.15 -15.81 8.10
CA ASN A 91 -3.49 -16.49 9.21
C ASN A 91 -1.97 -16.49 9.02
N GLN A 92 -1.48 -16.79 7.82
CA GLN A 92 -0.06 -16.73 7.48
C GLN A 92 0.49 -15.31 7.69
N LEU A 93 -0.19 -14.27 7.20
CA LEU A 93 0.22 -12.88 7.41
C LEU A 93 0.32 -12.52 8.90
N ARG A 94 -0.67 -12.95 9.70
CA ARG A 94 -0.67 -12.75 11.16
C ARG A 94 0.48 -13.49 11.84
N GLN A 95 0.74 -14.73 11.46
CA GLN A 95 1.83 -15.55 12.02
C GLN A 95 3.20 -14.96 11.68
N SER A 96 3.39 -14.51 10.43
CA SER A 96 4.63 -13.83 10.03
C SER A 96 4.84 -12.53 10.82
N TYR A 97 3.79 -11.71 10.97
CA TYR A 97 3.85 -10.50 11.82
C TYR A 97 4.22 -10.83 13.27
N GLN A 98 3.58 -11.83 13.88
CA GLN A 98 3.82 -12.22 15.27
C GLN A 98 5.24 -12.77 15.48
N THR A 99 5.73 -13.56 14.53
CA THR A 99 7.10 -14.12 14.55
C THR A 99 8.13 -12.99 14.52
N GLU A 100 8.00 -12.06 13.57
CA GLU A 100 8.93 -10.94 13.43
C GLU A 100 8.87 -9.99 14.64
N GLN A 101 7.66 -9.71 15.15
CA GLN A 101 7.51 -8.90 16.35
C GLN A 101 8.14 -9.57 17.59
N SER A 102 8.06 -10.90 17.69
CA SER A 102 8.69 -11.66 18.77
C SER A 102 10.22 -11.64 18.64
N ASN A 103 10.74 -11.81 17.43
CA ASN A 103 12.16 -11.72 17.13
C ASN A 103 12.72 -10.33 17.49
N ARG A 104 12.00 -9.25 17.14
CA ARG A 104 12.34 -7.89 17.58
C ARG A 104 12.45 -7.76 19.08
N ARG A 105 11.45 -8.25 19.83
CA ARG A 105 11.46 -8.18 21.30
C ARG A 105 12.63 -8.96 21.90
N LEU A 106 12.96 -10.11 21.33
CA LEU A 106 14.11 -10.93 21.75
C LEU A 106 15.44 -10.23 21.42
N SER A 107 15.58 -9.68 20.21
CA SER A 107 16.77 -8.94 19.77
C SER A 107 17.05 -7.74 20.69
N MET A 108 16.01 -6.95 21.00
CA MET A 108 16.10 -5.82 21.95
C MET A 108 16.50 -6.26 23.36
N ALA A 109 16.04 -7.42 23.82
CA ALA A 109 16.37 -7.94 25.14
C ALA A 109 17.80 -8.50 25.23
N LEU A 110 18.33 -9.05 24.14
CA LEU A 110 19.63 -9.73 24.10
C LEU A 110 20.79 -8.78 23.79
N ASN A 111 20.59 -7.81 22.92
CA ASN A 111 21.72 -7.07 22.35
C ASN A 111 22.11 -5.81 23.14
N ASN A 112 21.29 -5.30 24.07
CA ASN A 112 21.48 -4.02 24.79
C ASN A 112 21.76 -2.77 23.90
N ASP A 113 21.95 -2.98 22.60
CA ASP A 113 21.97 -2.00 21.54
C ASP A 113 20.53 -1.72 21.10
N ALA A 114 20.18 -0.45 21.14
CA ALA A 114 18.91 0.08 20.66
C ALA A 114 18.85 0.10 19.12
N HIS A 115 19.25 -0.99 18.46
CA HIS A 115 19.03 -1.11 17.02
C HIS A 115 17.52 -1.15 16.76
N GLU A 116 17.05 -0.08 16.12
CA GLU A 116 15.65 0.07 15.72
C GLU A 116 15.35 -0.96 14.62
N GLU A 117 14.76 -2.09 15.00
CA GLU A 117 14.33 -3.10 14.06
C GLU A 117 12.99 -2.71 13.43
N TYR A 118 13.03 -2.38 12.14
CA TYR A 118 11.86 -2.00 11.34
C TYR A 118 11.18 -3.24 10.73
N PRO A 119 9.85 -3.22 10.52
CA PRO A 119 9.17 -4.31 9.85
C PRO A 119 9.62 -4.41 8.38
N ARG A 120 9.73 -5.65 7.90
CA ARG A 120 10.16 -5.94 6.52
C ARG A 120 9.02 -5.73 5.51
N MET A 121 9.39 -5.27 4.31
CA MET A 121 8.46 -4.98 3.22
C MET A 121 7.74 -6.23 2.69
N ASP A 122 8.45 -7.35 2.62
CA ASP A 122 8.00 -8.62 2.05
C ASP A 122 6.75 -9.19 2.73
N LEU A 123 6.52 -8.85 4.01
CA LEU A 123 5.34 -9.24 4.78
C LEU A 123 4.02 -8.90 4.08
N ILE A 124 3.92 -7.73 3.44
CA ILE A 124 2.66 -7.27 2.84
C ILE A 124 2.53 -7.52 1.34
N VAL A 125 3.64 -7.81 0.63
CA VAL A 125 3.68 -7.90 -0.84
C VAL A 125 2.65 -8.90 -1.40
N PRO A 126 2.49 -10.12 -0.85
CA PRO A 126 1.52 -11.07 -1.38
C PRO A 126 0.08 -10.55 -1.32
N VAL A 127 -0.30 -9.92 -0.21
CA VAL A 127 -1.66 -9.39 -0.02
C VAL A 127 -1.86 -8.10 -0.82
N GLN A 128 -0.85 -7.24 -0.89
CA GLN A 128 -0.90 -6.04 -1.71
C GLN A 128 -1.21 -6.34 -3.19
N ARG A 129 -0.59 -7.39 -3.75
CA ARG A 129 -0.89 -7.85 -5.12
C ARG A 129 -2.34 -8.31 -5.28
N LYS A 130 -2.93 -8.94 -4.26
CA LYS A 130 -4.35 -9.33 -4.28
C LYS A 130 -5.28 -8.14 -4.24
N LEU A 131 -4.99 -7.15 -3.38
CA LEU A 131 -5.74 -5.90 -3.32
C LEU A 131 -5.67 -5.19 -4.68
N PHE A 132 -4.48 -5.10 -5.29
CA PHE A 132 -4.30 -4.53 -6.62
C PHE A 132 -5.18 -5.24 -7.66
N LYS A 133 -5.15 -6.58 -7.69
CA LYS A 133 -5.99 -7.36 -8.61
C LYS A 133 -7.49 -7.16 -8.35
N ALA A 134 -7.90 -7.08 -7.08
CA ALA A 134 -9.29 -6.80 -6.71
C ALA A 134 -9.76 -5.40 -7.17
N ILE A 135 -8.88 -4.40 -7.07
CA ILE A 135 -9.12 -3.05 -7.60
C ILE A 135 -9.26 -3.12 -9.13
N GLU A 136 -8.35 -3.83 -9.80
CA GLU A 136 -8.31 -3.95 -11.25
C GLU A 136 -9.57 -4.59 -11.84
N VAL A 137 -10.07 -5.66 -11.24
CA VAL A 137 -11.26 -6.38 -11.72
C VAL A 137 -12.58 -5.79 -11.21
N GLY A 138 -12.53 -4.94 -10.19
CA GLY A 138 -13.71 -4.35 -9.56
C GLY A 138 -13.88 -2.87 -9.89
N PRO A 139 -13.52 -1.95 -8.95
CA PRO A 139 -13.75 -0.51 -9.12
C PRO A 139 -13.10 0.06 -10.38
N PHE A 140 -11.96 -0.46 -10.81
CA PHE A 140 -11.30 0.06 -12.02
C PHE A 140 -12.07 -0.28 -13.30
N GLN A 141 -12.63 -1.50 -13.43
CA GLN A 141 -13.52 -1.82 -14.55
C GLN A 141 -14.75 -0.91 -14.56
N GLN A 142 -15.36 -0.68 -13.39
CA GLN A 142 -16.53 0.20 -13.28
C GLN A 142 -16.21 1.63 -13.67
N PHE A 143 -15.05 2.14 -13.25
CA PHE A 143 -14.57 3.46 -13.64
C PHE A 143 -14.47 3.59 -15.17
N LEU A 144 -13.83 2.63 -15.84
CA LEU A 144 -13.66 2.64 -17.28
C LEU A 144 -15.01 2.63 -18.03
N LEU A 145 -15.98 1.85 -17.53
CA LEU A 145 -17.33 1.76 -18.10
C LEU A 145 -18.17 3.04 -17.91
N GLN A 146 -17.94 3.81 -16.83
CA GLN A 146 -18.72 5.01 -16.49
C GLN A 146 -18.11 6.33 -16.97
N ASN A 147 -17.42 6.32 -18.11
CA ASN A 147 -16.66 7.44 -18.73
C ASN A 147 -15.25 7.69 -18.19
N GLY A 148 -14.74 6.88 -17.28
CA GLY A 148 -13.37 7.04 -16.75
C GLY A 148 -12.31 7.03 -17.84
N TYR A 149 -12.46 6.20 -18.87
CA TYR A 149 -11.55 6.18 -20.01
C TYR A 149 -11.52 7.52 -20.77
N ARG A 150 -12.68 8.16 -20.98
CA ARG A 150 -12.76 9.48 -21.62
C ARG A 150 -12.07 10.55 -20.76
N LEU A 151 -12.31 10.54 -19.44
CA LEU A 151 -11.66 11.48 -18.52
C LEU A 151 -10.13 11.32 -18.51
N LEU A 152 -9.63 10.08 -18.54
CA LEU A 152 -8.20 9.81 -18.65
C LEU A 152 -7.60 10.33 -19.96
N LEU A 153 -8.30 10.15 -21.09
CA LEU A 153 -7.88 10.69 -22.38
C LEU A 153 -7.88 12.22 -22.40
N GLU A 154 -8.97 12.85 -21.94
CA GLU A 154 -9.06 14.31 -21.82
C GLU A 154 -7.90 14.87 -20.98
N ARG A 155 -7.49 14.15 -19.92
CA ARG A 155 -6.38 14.60 -19.08
C ARG A 155 -4.99 14.32 -19.61
N THR A 156 -4.84 13.26 -20.41
CA THR A 156 -3.55 12.92 -21.04
C THR A 156 -3.31 13.74 -22.30
N ILE A 157 -4.35 13.95 -23.12
CA ILE A 157 -4.29 14.67 -24.40
C ILE A 157 -4.50 16.17 -24.19
N GLY A 158 -5.39 16.58 -23.28
CA GLY A 158 -5.68 17.99 -22.99
C GLY A 158 -4.56 18.75 -22.27
N CYS A 159 -3.46 18.08 -21.91
CA CYS A 159 -2.21 18.73 -21.51
C CYS A 159 -1.30 19.08 -22.72
N ILE A 160 -1.74 18.79 -23.95
CA ILE A 160 -1.14 19.29 -25.20
C ILE A 160 -1.96 20.51 -25.63
N ALA A 161 -1.79 21.64 -24.96
CA ALA A 161 -2.27 22.96 -25.38
C ALA A 161 -1.39 24.05 -24.76
#